data_AF-A0A7Z2ZVH0-F1
#
_entry.id   AF-A0A7Z2ZVH0-F1
#
_cell.length_a   1.000
_cell.length_b   1.000
_cell.length_c   1.000
_cell.angle_alpha   90.00
_cell.angle_beta   90.00
_cell.angle_gamma   90.00
#
_symmetry.space_group_name_H-M   'P 1'
#
loop_
_entity.id
_entity.type
_entity.pdbx_description
1 polymer ?
#
loop_
_entity_poly.entity_id
_entity_poly.type
_entity_poly.pdbx_seq_one_letter_code
_entity_poly.pdbx_strand_id
1 'polypeptide(L)'
;MTNNSLPEAHSQPAEGDRLEVYHTGGGCMAWRLIEPDAPGLFALVTDEGGTHIPTEPDTEDLIIGICDVQLDDPLLVLETDGRAGLCRWYVQNVGHDPDKEPDGPRPIRQLIEDVATHMLLRCVEPQDASSSGLAGS
;
A
#
# COMPACT_ATOMS: atom_id res chain seq x y z
N MET A 1 -48.19 19.12 3.52
CA MET A 1 -47.14 18.70 2.58
C MET A 1 -45.99 18.23 3.45
N THR A 2 -45.83 16.92 3.60
CA THR A 2 -44.85 16.31 4.52
C THR A 2 -43.51 16.24 3.80
N ASN A 3 -42.49 16.89 4.36
CA ASN A 3 -41.12 16.87 3.86
C ASN A 3 -40.56 15.45 3.92
N ASN A 4 -40.15 14.92 2.77
CA ASN A 4 -39.42 13.67 2.65
C ASN A 4 -37.93 14.01 2.51
N SER A 5 -37.22 14.08 3.64
CA SER A 5 -35.76 14.18 3.64
C SER A 5 -35.19 12.76 3.74
N LEU A 6 -34.65 12.26 2.63
CA LEU A 6 -33.77 11.10 2.63
C LEU A 6 -32.52 11.41 3.48
N PRO A 7 -31.94 10.45 4.22
CA PRO A 7 -30.60 10.59 4.74
C PRO A 7 -29.59 10.43 3.61
N GLU A 8 -28.83 11.49 3.31
CA GLU A 8 -27.60 11.38 2.53
C GLU A 8 -26.62 10.53 3.35
N ALA A 9 -26.34 9.32 2.88
CA ALA A 9 -25.28 8.47 3.40
C ALA A 9 -23.93 9.12 3.05
N HIS A 10 -23.49 10.07 3.86
CA HIS A 10 -22.11 10.49 3.88
C HIS A 10 -21.30 9.34 4.50
N SER A 11 -20.80 8.44 3.65
CA SER A 11 -19.72 7.54 4.03
C SER A 11 -18.50 8.40 4.33
N GLN A 12 -18.34 8.80 5.60
CA GLN A 12 -17.09 9.37 6.08
C GLN A 12 -16.00 8.30 5.88
N PRO A 13 -14.84 8.64 5.28
CA PRO A 13 -13.71 7.70 5.26
C PRO A 13 -13.36 7.36 6.71
N ALA A 14 -13.09 6.08 6.98
CA ALA A 14 -12.65 5.65 8.30
C ALA A 14 -11.39 6.45 8.68
N GLU A 15 -11.36 7.01 9.90
CA GLU A 15 -10.16 7.69 10.40
C GLU A 15 -8.96 6.73 10.26
N GLY A 16 -7.95 7.13 9.47
CA GLY A 16 -6.76 6.32 9.22
C GLY A 16 -6.64 5.70 7.82
N ASP A 17 -7.62 5.87 6.92
CA ASP A 17 -7.47 5.49 5.50
C ASP A 17 -6.56 6.51 4.78
N ARG A 18 -5.35 6.08 4.42
CA ARG A 18 -4.31 6.89 3.78
C ARG A 18 -4.23 6.66 2.27
N LEU A 19 -4.94 5.67 1.75
CA LEU A 19 -5.06 5.40 0.32
C LEU A 19 -6.01 6.39 -0.35
N GLU A 20 -5.45 7.35 -1.08
CA GLU A 20 -6.20 8.35 -1.82
C GLU A 20 -6.43 7.90 -3.26
N VAL A 21 -7.56 8.28 -3.86
CA VAL A 21 -7.79 8.03 -5.30
C VAL A 21 -6.91 8.97 -6.12
N TYR A 22 -6.09 8.40 -6.99
CA TYR A 22 -5.18 9.13 -7.87
C TYR A 22 -5.46 8.84 -9.34
N HIS A 23 -5.44 9.89 -10.15
CA HIS A 23 -5.63 9.80 -11.60
C HIS A 23 -4.27 9.92 -12.29
N THR A 24 -3.79 8.85 -12.91
CA THR A 24 -2.50 8.81 -13.61
C THR A 24 -2.55 9.43 -15.02
N GLY A 25 -3.74 9.82 -15.48
CA GLY A 25 -3.99 10.31 -16.84
C GLY A 25 -4.51 9.21 -17.76
N GLY A 26 -5.12 9.57 -18.90
CA GLY A 26 -5.62 8.58 -19.87
C GLY A 26 -6.79 7.71 -19.40
N GLY A 27 -7.47 8.10 -18.31
CA GLY A 27 -8.58 7.34 -17.71
C GLY A 27 -8.14 6.31 -16.67
N CYS A 28 -6.84 6.15 -16.44
CA CYS A 28 -6.32 5.22 -15.45
C CYS A 28 -6.44 5.80 -14.03
N MET A 29 -6.76 4.92 -13.08
CA MET A 29 -6.97 5.24 -11.67
C MET A 29 -6.21 4.27 -10.80
N ALA A 30 -5.63 4.76 -9.71
CA ALA A 30 -4.92 3.96 -8.72
C ALA A 30 -5.26 4.46 -7.32
N TRP A 31 -5.09 3.63 -6.31
CA TRP A 31 -4.89 4.18 -4.96
C TRP A 31 -3.46 4.67 -4.85
N ARG A 32 -3.28 5.83 -4.23
CA ARG A 32 -1.99 6.42 -3.95
C ARG A 32 -1.79 6.52 -2.46
N LEU A 33 -0.58 6.16 -2.03
CA LEU A 33 -0.13 6.34 -0.65
C LEU A 33 1.12 7.21 -0.63
N ILE A 34 1.12 8.22 0.24
CA ILE A 34 2.28 9.04 0.55
C ILE A 34 2.71 8.74 1.98
N GLU A 35 3.98 8.44 2.18
CA GLU A 35 4.60 8.23 3.49
C GLU A 35 5.46 9.45 3.85
N PRO A 36 5.09 10.23 4.89
CA PRO A 36 5.88 11.37 5.37
C PRO A 36 7.35 11.06 5.62
N ASP A 37 7.65 9.84 6.12
CA ASP A 37 9.01 9.41 6.41
C ASP A 37 9.79 8.95 5.15
N ALA A 38 9.13 8.88 3.98
CA ALA A 38 9.74 8.61 2.68
C ALA A 38 9.51 9.77 1.68
N PRO A 39 10.05 10.97 1.94
CA PRO A 39 9.77 12.15 1.13
C PRO A 39 10.26 11.99 -0.32
N GLY A 40 9.41 12.36 -1.27
CA GLY A 40 9.69 12.24 -2.71
C GLY A 40 9.29 10.89 -3.31
N LEU A 41 8.93 9.91 -2.49
CA LEU A 41 8.38 8.64 -2.94
C LEU A 41 6.87 8.56 -2.69
N PHE A 42 6.20 7.72 -3.47
CA PHE A 42 4.80 7.36 -3.26
C PHE A 42 4.53 5.97 -3.80
N ALA A 43 3.54 5.29 -3.23
CA ALA A 43 3.06 4.02 -3.76
C ALA A 43 1.82 4.24 -4.64
N LEU A 44 1.71 3.46 -5.71
CA LEU A 44 0.50 3.31 -6.52
C LEU A 44 0.03 1.87 -6.42
N VAL A 45 -1.27 1.69 -6.17
CA VAL A 45 -1.92 0.39 -6.10
C VAL A 45 -3.00 0.31 -7.18
N THR A 46 -2.88 -0.69 -8.04
CA THR A 46 -3.77 -0.93 -9.17
C THR A 46 -4.20 -2.38 -9.25
N ASP A 47 -5.22 -2.65 -10.08
CA ASP A 47 -5.52 -3.99 -10.59
C ASP A 47 -4.32 -4.61 -11.31
N GLU A 48 -4.43 -5.90 -11.65
CA GLU A 48 -3.45 -6.63 -12.48
C GLU A 48 -3.14 -5.94 -13.82
N GLY A 49 -4.08 -5.14 -14.33
CA GLY A 49 -3.93 -4.41 -15.58
C GLY A 49 -3.08 -3.14 -15.47
N GLY A 50 -2.79 -2.66 -14.25
CA GLY A 50 -2.10 -1.38 -14.05
C GLY A 50 -2.96 -0.16 -14.35
N THR A 51 -4.29 -0.31 -14.43
CA THR A 51 -5.18 0.69 -15.03
C THR A 51 -6.30 1.17 -14.12
N HIS A 52 -6.77 0.32 -13.21
CA HIS A 52 -7.87 0.68 -12.32
C HIS A 52 -7.52 0.43 -10.86
N ILE A 53 -8.34 0.99 -9.99
CA ILE A 53 -8.33 0.66 -8.57
C ILE A 53 -8.90 -0.76 -8.42
N PRO A 54 -8.25 -1.63 -7.62
CA PRO A 54 -8.77 -2.96 -7.32
C PRO A 54 -10.19 -2.91 -6.74
N THR A 55 -11.06 -3.79 -7.20
CA THR A 55 -12.47 -3.85 -6.79
C THR A 55 -12.71 -4.80 -5.61
N GLU A 56 -12.03 -5.93 -5.60
CA GLU A 56 -12.06 -7.02 -4.63
C GLU A 56 -10.62 -7.39 -4.21
N PRO A 57 -9.87 -6.47 -3.58
CA PRO A 57 -8.45 -6.63 -3.28
C PRO A 57 -8.11 -7.82 -2.35
N ASP A 58 -9.12 -8.38 -1.67
CA ASP A 58 -8.93 -9.60 -0.87
C ASP A 58 -8.61 -10.82 -1.76
N THR A 59 -9.11 -10.85 -2.99
CA THR A 59 -9.09 -12.05 -3.85
C THR A 59 -8.54 -11.83 -5.25
N GLU A 60 -8.58 -10.60 -5.77
CA GLU A 60 -8.04 -10.30 -7.10
C GLU A 60 -6.53 -10.04 -7.05
N ASP A 61 -5.88 -10.23 -8.20
CA ASP A 61 -4.49 -9.88 -8.39
C ASP A 61 -4.35 -8.35 -8.43
N LEU A 62 -3.38 -7.82 -7.67
CA LEU A 62 -3.11 -6.39 -7.62
C LEU A 62 -1.61 -6.10 -7.71
N ILE A 63 -1.29 -4.89 -8.14
CA ILE A 63 0.07 -4.40 -8.33
C ILE A 63 0.30 -3.24 -7.37
N ILE A 64 1.41 -3.27 -6.62
CA ILE A 64 1.91 -2.15 -5.81
C ILE A 64 3.22 -1.69 -6.42
N GLY A 65 3.20 -0.50 -7.04
CA GLY A 65 4.39 0.17 -7.57
C GLY A 65 4.90 1.24 -6.60
N ILE A 66 6.21 1.27 -6.34
CA ILE A 66 6.87 2.36 -5.63
C ILE A 66 7.49 3.30 -6.65
N CYS A 67 7.04 4.55 -6.66
CA CYS A 67 7.45 5.55 -7.63
C CYS A 67 8.22 6.68 -6.95
N ASP A 68 9.20 7.23 -7.67
CA ASP A 68 9.86 8.48 -7.33
C ASP A 68 9.22 9.61 -8.14
N VAL A 69 8.95 10.76 -7.52
CA VAL A 69 8.37 11.92 -8.22
C VAL A 69 9.24 12.48 -9.35
N GLN A 70 10.52 12.10 -9.42
CA GLN A 70 11.47 12.54 -10.44
C GLN A 70 11.69 11.50 -11.55
N LEU A 71 11.15 10.28 -11.41
CA LEU A 71 11.34 9.20 -12.36
C LEU A 71 10.02 8.86 -13.05
N ASP A 72 10.12 8.47 -14.33
CA ASP A 72 8.96 8.03 -15.10
C ASP A 72 8.59 6.56 -14.80
N ASP A 73 9.58 5.74 -14.42
CA ASP A 73 9.42 4.32 -14.13
C ASP A 73 9.39 4.03 -12.61
N PRO A 74 8.64 3.01 -12.15
CA PRO A 74 8.64 2.61 -10.76
C PRO A 74 10.00 2.05 -10.34
N LEU A 75 10.43 2.41 -9.13
CA LEU A 75 11.62 1.88 -8.47
C LEU A 75 11.48 0.41 -8.10
N LEU A 76 10.29 0.03 -7.62
CA LEU A 76 9.94 -1.32 -7.20
C LEU A 76 8.52 -1.64 -7.62
N VAL A 77 8.26 -2.90 -7.92
CA VAL A 77 6.93 -3.41 -8.23
C VAL A 77 6.73 -4.70 -7.45
N LEU A 78 5.58 -4.81 -6.80
CA LEU A 78 5.08 -6.04 -6.17
C LEU A 78 3.79 -6.44 -6.87
N GLU A 79 3.79 -7.63 -7.46
CA GLU A 79 2.59 -8.31 -7.94
C GLU A 79 2.13 -9.31 -6.87
N THR A 80 0.84 -9.35 -6.56
CA THR A 80 0.32 -10.17 -5.46
C THR A 80 -1.07 -10.71 -5.75
N ASP A 81 -1.33 -11.94 -5.30
CA ASP A 81 -2.60 -12.66 -5.38
C ASP A 81 -3.57 -12.25 -4.25
N GLY A 82 -3.90 -10.95 -4.22
CA GLY A 82 -4.78 -10.34 -3.24
C GLY A 82 -4.24 -10.44 -1.81
N ARG A 83 -5.12 -10.74 -0.84
CA ARG A 83 -4.75 -10.87 0.59
C ARG A 83 -3.67 -11.92 0.81
N ALA A 84 -3.75 -13.06 0.13
CA ALA A 84 -2.84 -14.18 0.38
C ALA A 84 -1.39 -13.80 0.10
N GLY A 85 -1.14 -13.08 -1.00
CA GLY A 85 0.19 -12.60 -1.35
C GLY A 85 0.65 -11.43 -0.49
N LEU A 86 -0.26 -10.52 -0.10
CA LEU A 86 0.05 -9.44 0.83
C LEU A 86 0.49 -9.99 2.20
N CYS A 87 -0.27 -10.93 2.77
CA CYS A 87 0.11 -11.61 4.01
C CYS A 87 1.45 -12.35 3.86
N ARG A 88 1.66 -13.04 2.73
CA ARG A 88 2.94 -13.74 2.45
C ARG A 88 4.11 -12.77 2.42
N TRP A 89 3.97 -11.65 1.72
CA TRP A 89 4.99 -10.60 1.67
C TRP A 89 5.25 -10.04 3.07
N TYR A 90 4.20 -9.74 3.82
CA TYR A 90 4.29 -9.16 5.16
C TYR A 90 5.00 -10.09 6.13
N VAL A 91 4.67 -11.39 6.14
CA VAL A 91 5.37 -12.39 6.96
C VAL A 91 6.85 -12.47 6.61
N GLN A 92 7.18 -12.49 5.30
CA GLN A 92 8.57 -12.59 4.84
C GLN A 92 9.43 -11.37 5.19
N ASN A 93 8.82 -10.18 5.23
CA ASN A 93 9.56 -8.92 5.35
C ASN A 93 9.45 -8.29 6.74
N VAL A 94 8.36 -8.52 7.47
CA VAL A 94 8.05 -7.91 8.77
C VAL A 94 8.03 -8.95 9.90
N GLY A 95 7.68 -10.21 9.61
CA GLY A 95 7.88 -11.33 10.53
C GLY A 95 6.66 -11.76 11.37
N HIS A 96 5.47 -11.20 11.13
CA HIS A 96 4.21 -11.70 11.71
C HIS A 96 3.10 -11.79 10.66
N ASP A 97 2.03 -12.52 10.96
CA ASP A 97 0.95 -12.84 10.03
C ASP A 97 -0.28 -11.95 10.30
N PRO A 98 -0.60 -10.98 9.41
CA PRO A 98 -1.71 -10.05 9.59
C PRO A 98 -3.10 -10.72 9.68
N ASP A 99 -3.24 -11.97 9.24
CA ASP A 99 -4.49 -12.72 9.36
C ASP A 99 -4.64 -13.43 10.72
N LYS A 100 -3.58 -13.47 11.53
CA LYS A 100 -3.54 -14.13 12.84
C LYS A 100 -3.45 -13.16 14.01
N GLU A 101 -3.78 -11.90 13.78
CA GLU A 101 -3.79 -10.88 14.82
C GLU A 101 -4.86 -11.21 15.90
N PRO A 102 -4.64 -10.83 17.17
CA PRO A 102 -5.50 -11.20 18.29
C PRO A 102 -6.94 -10.67 18.15
N ASP A 103 -7.12 -9.54 17.49
CA ASP A 103 -8.41 -8.89 17.26
C ASP A 103 -9.08 -9.32 15.93
N GLY A 104 -8.49 -10.30 15.26
CA GLY A 104 -8.94 -10.81 13.96
C GLY A 104 -8.13 -10.26 12.78
N PRO A 105 -8.43 -10.73 11.55
CA PRO A 105 -7.64 -10.38 10.37
C PRO A 105 -7.62 -8.88 10.11
N ARG A 106 -6.44 -8.35 9.76
CA ARG A 106 -6.28 -6.94 9.41
C ARG A 106 -7.17 -6.60 8.19
N PRO A 107 -7.95 -5.50 8.23
CA PRO A 107 -8.72 -5.03 7.08
C PRO A 107 -7.85 -4.89 5.82
N ILE A 108 -8.38 -5.26 4.64
CA ILE A 108 -7.59 -5.36 3.41
C ILE A 108 -6.91 -4.04 3.02
N ARG A 109 -7.62 -2.90 3.15
CA ARG A 109 -7.04 -1.57 2.87
C ARG A 109 -5.89 -1.25 3.81
N GLN A 110 -6.04 -1.54 5.11
CA GLN A 110 -4.96 -1.35 6.08
C GLN A 110 -3.77 -2.27 5.77
N LEU A 111 -4.01 -3.53 5.41
CA LEU A 111 -2.93 -4.43 4.99
C LEU A 111 -2.17 -3.91 3.76
N ILE A 112 -2.88 -3.38 2.76
CA ILE A 112 -2.27 -2.73 1.59
C ILE A 112 -1.44 -1.51 2.01
N GLU A 113 -1.98 -0.66 2.87
CA GLU A 113 -1.27 0.51 3.41
C GLU A 113 0.01 0.12 4.13
N ASP A 114 -0.04 -0.90 4.98
CA ASP A 114 1.11 -1.33 5.74
C ASP A 114 2.18 -1.93 4.83
N VAL A 115 1.80 -2.77 3.87
CA VAL A 115 2.73 -3.32 2.87
C VAL A 115 3.37 -2.20 2.07
N ALA A 116 2.58 -1.28 1.52
CA ALA A 116 3.07 -0.15 0.73
C ALA A 116 3.97 0.78 1.56
N THR A 117 3.61 1.08 2.80
CA THR A 117 4.43 1.86 3.75
C THR A 117 5.76 1.17 3.99
N HIS A 118 5.74 -0.12 4.30
CA HIS A 118 6.94 -0.91 4.52
C HIS A 118 7.84 -0.98 3.28
N MET A 119 7.28 -1.00 2.07
CA MET A 119 8.03 -0.90 0.82
C MET A 119 8.65 0.50 0.65
N LEU A 120 7.88 1.57 0.89
CA LEU A 120 8.37 2.96 0.81
C LEU A 120 9.53 3.21 1.76
N LEU A 121 9.39 2.78 3.02
CA LEU A 121 10.42 2.97 4.04
C LEU A 121 11.72 2.24 3.68
N ARG A 122 11.64 1.02 3.13
CA ARG A 122 12.83 0.27 2.68
C ARG A 122 13.60 0.95 1.54
N CYS A 123 12.96 1.83 0.77
CA CYS A 123 13.63 2.61 -0.28
C CYS A 123 14.41 3.81 0.29
N VAL A 124 14.04 4.32 1.46
CA VAL A 124 14.66 5.49 2.10
C VAL A 124 15.55 5.15 3.29
N GLU A 125 15.41 3.94 3.85
CA GLU A 125 16.32 3.45 4.88
C GLU A 125 17.77 3.52 4.34
N PRO A 126 18.66 4.31 4.98
CA PRO A 126 20.06 4.27 4.63
C PRO A 126 20.54 2.85 4.83
N GLN A 127 21.16 2.27 3.80
CA GLN A 127 21.91 1.01 3.89
C GLN A 127 23.11 1.20 4.82
N ASP A 128 22.89 1.39 6.13
CA ASP A 128 23.96 1.62 7.08
C ASP A 128 24.18 0.39 7.97
N ALA A 129 25.45 -0.02 8.01
CA ALA A 129 26.08 -0.93 8.97
C ALA A 129 25.84 -2.46 8.86
N SER A 130 26.37 -3.07 7.79
CA SER A 130 27.09 -4.35 7.90
C SER A 130 28.24 -4.38 6.91
N SER A 131 29.30 -3.61 7.17
CA SER A 131 30.58 -4.21 7.57
C SER A 131 31.41 -3.20 8.36
N SER A 132 31.15 -3.07 9.66
CA SER A 132 32.14 -2.54 10.60
C SER A 132 32.64 -3.68 11.48
N GLY A 133 33.92 -4.03 11.28
CA GLY A 133 34.83 -4.48 12.33
C GLY A 133 34.70 -5.93 12.81
N LEU A 134 35.53 -6.81 12.26
CA LEU A 134 36.19 -7.82 13.10
C LEU A 134 37.64 -7.41 13.29
N ALA A 135 37.94 -7.20 14.58
CA ALA A 135 39.18 -6.75 15.17
C ALA A 135 40.39 -7.60 14.76
N GLY A 136 41.55 -6.95 14.82
CA GLY A 136 42.82 -7.58 14.50
C GLY A 136 43.25 -8.69 15.44
N SER A 137 44.27 -9.39 14.98
CA SER A 137 45.38 -9.94 15.74
C SER A 137 46.56 -10.05 14.78
#